data_AF-A0A9P5U6J8-F1
#
_entry.id   AF-A0A9P5U6J8-F1
#
_cell.length_a   1.000
_cell.length_b   1.000
_cell.length_c   1.000
_cell.angle_alpha   90.00
_cell.angle_beta   90.00
_cell.angle_gamma   90.00
#
_symmetry.space_group_name_H-M   'P 1'
#
loop_
_entity.id
_entity.type
_entity.pdbx_description
1 polymer ?
#
loop_
_entity_poly.entity_id
_entity_poly.type
_entity_poly.pdbx_seq_one_letter_code
_entity_poly.pdbx_strand_id
1 'polypeptide(L)'
;MPLCSSCGGNTFIPRVVVDSAGLQHKLRTESGPASVQPDEVASVLQNVERDLEDYRTEISRLGRQKERLEHYATQLRSLNSPFRKVPDDTFWKKCYGYLHETT
;
A
#
# COMPACT_ATOMS: atom_id res chain seq x y z
N MET A 1 17.05 12.84 -3.25
CA MET A 1 16.33 11.76 -2.55
C MET A 1 16.63 10.46 -3.29
N PRO A 2 17.18 9.44 -2.63
CA PRO A 2 17.49 8.18 -3.30
C PRO A 2 16.20 7.47 -3.70
N LEU A 3 16.09 7.11 -4.97
CA LEU A 3 14.99 6.32 -5.52
C LEU A 3 15.40 4.84 -5.46
N CYS A 4 14.45 3.98 -5.09
CA CYS A 4 14.69 2.55 -5.13
C CYS A 4 14.82 2.07 -6.59
N SER A 5 15.94 1.45 -6.92
CA SER A 5 16.26 0.92 -8.26
C SER A 5 15.34 -0.22 -8.71
N SER A 6 14.57 -0.83 -7.81
CA SER A 6 13.66 -1.95 -8.11
C SER A 6 12.19 -1.54 -8.27
N CYS A 7 11.76 -0.43 -7.67
CA CYS A 7 10.34 -0.02 -7.69
C CYS A 7 10.11 1.45 -8.05
N GLY A 8 11.16 2.25 -8.25
CA GLY A 8 11.07 3.69 -8.55
C GLY A 8 10.42 4.53 -7.44
N GLY A 9 10.13 3.93 -6.28
CA GLY A 9 9.55 4.61 -5.14
C GLY A 9 10.60 5.37 -4.33
N ASN A 10 10.15 6.43 -3.64
CA ASN A 10 10.97 7.10 -2.64
C ASN A 10 11.34 6.08 -1.55
N THR A 11 12.62 5.85 -1.37
CA THR A 11 13.12 5.03 -0.27
C THR A 11 12.98 5.85 1.02
N PHE A 12 11.91 5.58 1.78
CA PHE A 12 11.72 6.20 3.08
C PHE A 12 12.76 5.65 4.05
N ILE A 13 13.63 6.52 4.56
CA ILE A 13 14.63 6.19 5.57
C ILE A 13 14.20 6.92 6.85
N PRO A 14 13.82 6.19 7.92
CA PRO A 14 13.44 6.82 9.19
C PRO A 14 14.57 7.70 9.73
N ARG A 15 14.20 8.86 10.28
CA ARG A 15 15.14 9.77 10.94
C ARG A 15 15.50 9.26 12.34
N VAL A 16 14.60 8.50 12.95
CA VAL A 16 14.77 7.97 14.32
C VAL A 16 15.04 6.47 14.28
N VAL A 17 16.12 6.06 14.95
CA VAL A 17 16.38 4.66 15.28
C VAL A 17 15.71 4.36 16.62
N VAL A 18 14.82 3.36 16.64
CA VAL A 18 14.08 2.98 17.85
C VAL A 18 14.97 2.11 18.74
N ASP A 19 15.51 2.69 19.80
CA ASP A 19 16.21 1.97 20.87
C ASP A 19 15.41 2.02 22.17
N SER A 20 14.46 1.09 22.31
CA SER A 20 13.63 1.01 23.51
C SER A 20 14.41 0.59 24.75
N ALA A 21 15.47 -0.21 24.59
CA ALA A 21 16.28 -0.70 25.71
C ALA A 21 17.14 0.43 26.28
N GLY A 22 17.82 1.20 25.43
CA GLY A 22 18.59 2.38 25.82
C GLY A 22 17.70 3.46 26.45
N LEU A 23 16.52 3.71 25.90
CA LEU A 23 15.56 4.64 26.51
C LEU A 23 15.15 4.21 27.93
N GLN A 24 14.77 2.94 28.12
CA GLN A 24 14.40 2.43 29.44
C GLN A 24 15.55 2.45 30.43
N HIS A 25 16.78 2.18 29.97
CA HIS A 25 17.97 2.29 30.80
C HIS A 25 18.16 3.74 31.27
N LYS A 26 18.14 4.71 30.35
CA LYS A 26 18.23 6.15 30.67
C LYS A 26 17.17 6.56 31.68
N LEU A 27 15.91 6.19 31.47
CA LEU A 27 14.81 6.50 32.39
C LEU A 27 15.02 5.96 33.82
N ARG A 28 15.80 4.89 33.99
CA ARG A 28 16.12 4.32 35.31
C ARG A 28 17.39 4.90 35.92
N THR A 29 18.37 5.31 35.12
CA THR A 29 19.70 5.74 35.60
C THR A 29 19.87 7.24 35.67
N GLU A 30 19.23 7.99 34.77
CA GLU A 30 19.29 9.45 34.74
C GLU A 30 18.20 9.99 35.70
N SER A 31 18.60 10.85 36.64
CA SER A 31 17.68 11.42 37.63
C SER A 31 18.14 12.83 38.02
N GLY A 32 17.15 13.71 38.23
CA GLY A 32 17.38 15.12 38.59
C GLY A 32 17.38 16.07 37.38
N PRO A 33 17.17 17.38 37.63
CA PRO A 33 16.88 18.38 36.59
C PRO A 33 18.04 18.68 35.63
N ALA A 34 19.26 18.24 35.94
CA ALA A 34 20.44 18.40 35.09
C ALA A 34 20.74 17.18 34.20
N SER A 35 20.00 16.06 34.37
CA SER A 35 20.29 14.80 33.69
C SER A 35 19.68 14.70 32.28
N VAL A 36 18.63 15.47 32.01
CA VAL A 36 17.91 15.46 30.73
C VAL A 36 18.15 16.80 30.04
N GLN A 37 18.60 16.76 28.78
CA GLN A 37 18.67 17.93 27.91
C GLN A 37 17.32 18.11 27.19
N PRO A 38 16.51 19.13 27.55
CA PRO A 38 15.17 19.29 26.99
C PRO A 38 15.20 19.49 25.47
N ASP A 39 16.22 20.17 24.96
CA ASP A 39 16.38 20.45 23.53
C ASP A 39 16.66 19.18 22.72
N GLU A 40 17.47 18.27 23.26
CA GLU A 40 17.73 16.97 22.62
C GLU A 40 16.44 16.14 22.54
N VAL A 41 15.68 16.06 23.64
CA VAL A 41 14.40 15.35 23.69
C VAL A 41 13.39 15.97 22.70
N ALA A 42 13.29 17.29 22.66
CA ALA A 42 12.41 18.01 21.74
C ALA A 42 12.77 17.73 20.27
N SER A 43 14.08 17.70 19.94
CA SER A 43 14.55 17.39 18.59
C SER A 43 14.22 15.96 18.15
N VAL A 44 14.36 15.00 19.07
CA VAL A 44 14.02 13.59 18.81
C VAL A 44 12.52 13.45 18.64
N LEU A 45 11.70 14.07 19.50
CA LEU A 45 10.24 14.05 19.38
C LEU A 45 9.78 14.63 18.04
N GLN A 46 10.34 15.76 17.61
CA GLN A 46 10.01 16.34 16.31
C GLN A 46 10.32 15.38 15.15
N ASN A 47 11.45 14.67 15.21
CA ASN A 47 11.80 13.68 14.21
C ASN A 47 10.86 12.46 14.24
N VAL A 48 10.44 12.00 15.43
CA VAL A 48 9.43 10.95 15.58
C VAL A 48 8.11 11.36 14.93
N GLU A 49 7.62 12.57 15.22
CA GLU A 49 6.36 13.08 14.65
C GLU A 49 6.43 13.14 13.12
N ARG A 50 7.54 13.61 12.57
CA ARG A 50 7.74 13.70 11.12
C ARG A 50 7.81 12.32 10.47
N ASP A 51 8.50 11.37 11.10
CA ASP A 51 8.54 9.98 10.62
C ASP A 51 7.16 9.33 10.66
N LEU A 52 6.37 9.56 11.71
CA LEU A 52 4.98 9.08 11.81
C LEU A 52 4.10 9.63 10.69
N GLU A 53 4.23 10.91 10.35
CA GLU A 53 3.46 11.52 9.27
C GLU A 53 3.86 10.98 7.89
N ASP A 54 5.16 10.78 7.67
CA ASP A 54 5.67 10.16 6.46
C ASP A 54 5.14 8.72 6.32
N TYR A 55 5.11 7.94 7.41
CA TYR A 55 4.51 6.60 7.42
C TYR A 55 3.02 6.62 7.09
N ARG A 56 2.24 7.55 7.66
CA ARG A 56 0.79 7.68 7.35
C ARG A 56 0.55 7.98 5.88
N THR A 57 1.36 8.86 5.32
CA THR A 57 1.32 9.22 3.90
C THR A 57 1.60 8.01 3.03
N GLU A 58 2.62 7.23 3.39
CA GLU A 58 3.01 6.03 2.65
C GLU A 58 1.97 4.91 2.75
N ILE A 59 1.41 4.68 3.94
CA ILE A 59 0.30 3.73 4.15
C ILE A 59 -0.89 4.12 3.25
N SER A 60 -1.24 5.41 3.21
CA SER A 60 -2.33 5.91 2.37
C SER A 60 -2.04 5.72 0.88
N ARG A 61 -0.79 5.95 0.45
CA ARG A 61 -0.34 5.73 -0.93
C ARG A 61 -0.45 4.26 -1.32
N LEU A 62 0.06 3.36 -0.48
CA LEU A 62 0.03 1.91 -0.69
C LEU A 62 -1.39 1.37 -0.65
N GLY A 63 -2.26 1.89 0.22
CA GLY A 63 -3.69 1.56 0.26
C GLY A 63 -4.37 1.81 -1.08
N ARG A 64 -4.19 3.00 -1.66
CA ARG A 64 -4.73 3.32 -3.00
C ARG A 64 -4.15 2.43 -4.10
N GLN A 65 -2.86 2.07 -4.02
CA GLN A 65 -2.25 1.15 -4.99
C GLN A 65 -2.85 -0.26 -4.89
N LYS A 66 -3.09 -0.75 -3.67
CA LYS A 66 -3.75 -2.02 -3.41
C LYS A 66 -5.17 -2.04 -4.02
N GLU A 67 -5.98 -1.03 -3.74
CA GLU A 67 -7.35 -0.93 -4.28
C GLU A 67 -7.38 -0.97 -5.81
N ARG A 68 -6.47 -0.23 -6.46
CA ARG A 68 -6.32 -0.26 -7.92
C ARG A 68 -5.98 -1.65 -8.44
N LEU A 69 -5.09 -2.36 -7.75
CA LEU A 69 -4.68 -3.71 -8.14
C LEU A 69 -5.81 -4.72 -7.95
N GLU A 70 -6.58 -4.62 -6.86
CA GLU A 70 -7.75 -5.46 -6.60
C GLU A 70 -8.85 -5.24 -7.65
N HIS A 71 -9.09 -3.98 -8.04
CA HIS A 71 -10.03 -3.65 -9.11
C HIS A 71 -9.58 -4.23 -10.46
N TYR A 72 -8.29 -4.09 -10.79
CA TYR A 72 -7.73 -4.66 -12.00
C TYR A 72 -7.81 -6.20 -12.01
N ALA A 73 -7.49 -6.85 -10.88
CA ALA A 73 -7.61 -8.30 -10.75
C ALA A 73 -9.05 -8.78 -10.92
N THR A 74 -10.03 -8.03 -10.41
CA THR A 74 -11.46 -8.32 -10.61
C THR A 74 -11.85 -8.25 -12.08
N GLN A 75 -11.40 -7.22 -12.81
CA GLN A 75 -11.63 -7.13 -14.25
C GLN A 75 -10.98 -8.29 -15.01
N LEU A 76 -9.74 -8.66 -14.68
CA LEU A 76 -9.08 -9.80 -15.30
C LEU A 76 -9.82 -11.11 -15.04
N ARG A 77 -10.30 -11.34 -13.82
CA ARG A 77 -11.12 -12.51 -13.50
C ARG A 77 -12.41 -12.53 -14.31
N SER A 78 -13.01 -11.38 -14.59
CA SER A 78 -14.21 -11.28 -15.44
C SER A 78 -13.97 -11.74 -16.88
N LEU A 79 -12.75 -11.60 -17.42
CA LEU A 79 -12.38 -12.12 -18.74
C LEU A 79 -12.47 -13.65 -18.80
N ASN A 80 -12.22 -14.33 -17.68
CA ASN A 80 -12.33 -15.78 -17.58
C ASN A 80 -13.77 -16.27 -17.36
N SER A 81 -14.75 -15.36 -17.25
CA SER A 81 -16.16 -15.71 -17.05
C SER A 81 -16.68 -16.57 -18.21
N PRO A 82 -17.43 -17.66 -17.92
CA PRO A 82 -18.03 -18.52 -18.93
C PRO A 82 -18.90 -17.78 -19.96
N PHE A 83 -19.51 -16.65 -19.57
CA PHE A 83 -20.33 -15.83 -20.46
C PHE A 83 -19.55 -15.24 -21.66
N ARG A 84 -18.23 -15.04 -21.54
CA ARG A 84 -17.37 -14.61 -22.66
C ARG A 84 -16.75 -15.76 -23.44
N LYS A 85 -16.97 -17.00 -22.99
CA LYS A 85 -16.49 -18.22 -23.67
C LYS A 85 -17.53 -18.80 -24.63
N VAL A 86 -18.71 -18.18 -24.74
CA VAL A 86 -19.68 -18.56 -25.77
C VAL A 86 -19.13 -18.01 -27.09
N PRO A 87 -18.74 -18.85 -28.05
CA PRO A 87 -18.29 -18.36 -29.34
C PRO A 87 -19.43 -17.62 -30.01
N ASP A 88 -19.13 -16.45 -30.58
CA ASP A 88 -20.05 -15.62 -31.38
C ASP A 88 -20.61 -16.35 -32.63
N ASP A 89 -20.24 -17.61 -32.84
CA ASP A 89 -20.77 -18.45 -33.92
C ASP A 89 -21.91 -19.37 -33.47
N THR A 90 -22.09 -19.59 -32.16
CA THR A 90 -22.99 -20.67 -31.69
C THR A 90 -24.43 -20.19 -31.46
N PHE A 91 -24.60 -18.95 -31.01
CA PHE A 91 -25.94 -18.36 -30.78
C PHE A 91 -26.64 -18.01 -32.11
N TRP A 92 -25.89 -17.44 -33.07
CA TRP A 92 -26.36 -16.98 -34.37
C TRP A 92 -26.74 -18.14 -35.29
N LYS A 93 -25.97 -19.24 -35.31
CA LYS A 93 -26.28 -20.42 -36.13
C LYS A 93 -27.56 -21.13 -35.68
N LYS A 94 -27.89 -21.13 -34.38
CA LYS A 94 -29.17 -21.67 -33.89
C LYS A 94 -30.35 -20.74 -34.17
N CYS A 95 -30.18 -19.42 -34.03
CA CYS A 95 -31.25 -18.47 -34.29
C CYS A 95 -31.59 -18.31 -35.80
N TYR A 96 -30.60 -18.39 -36.70
CA TYR A 96 -30.85 -18.34 -38.15
C TYR A 96 -31.44 -19.65 -38.72
N GLY A 97 -31.09 -20.81 -38.13
CA GLY A 97 -31.66 -22.10 -38.54
C GLY A 97 -33.14 -22.25 -38.20
N TYR A 98 -33.61 -21.64 -37.10
CA TYR A 98 -35.01 -21.68 -36.69
C TYR A 98 -35.94 -20.78 -37.52
N LEU A 99 -35.40 -19.83 -38.29
CA LEU A 99 -36.19 -18.87 -39.07
C LEU A 99 -36.49 -19.33 -40.52
N HIS A 100 -35.89 -20.45 -40.97
CA HIS A 100 -36.04 -20.95 -42.35
C HIS A 100 -36.70 -22.33 -42.46
N GLU A 101 -37.16 -22.94 -41.36
CA GLU A 101 -37.92 -24.20 -41.37
C GLU A 101 -39.44 -24.03 -41.27
N THR A 102 -39.94 -22.78 -41.29
CA THR A 102 -41.38 -22.49 -41.37
C THR A 102 -41.70 -21.69 -42.62
N THR A 103 -41.71 -22.33 -43.79
CA THR A 103 -42.49 -21.87 -44.95
C THR A 103 -42.90 -23.07 -45.79
#